data_AF-A0A4P8SFB6-F1
#
_entry.id   AF-A0A4P8SFB6-F1
#
_cell.length_a   1.000
_cell.length_b   1.000
_cell.length_c   1.000
_cell.angle_alpha   90.00
_cell.angle_beta   90.00
_cell.angle_gamma   90.00
#
_symmetry.space_group_name_H-M   'P 1'
#
loop_
_entity.id
_entity.type
_entity.pdbx_description
1 polymer ?
#
loop_
_entity_poly.entity_id
_entity_poly.type
_entity_poly.pdbx_seq_one_letter_code
_entity_poly.pdbx_strand_id
1 'polypeptide(L)'
;MVIQKSFVYLLTIYLYGYIICISVREKNLKEAAQVNSYEVKIINRIKRIEGQLRGILKMMDEGKDCKAVVTQLSAVRSGVDHTIGVIVSQNLKECILEAKSNEAANDSVQEAMELLVKSR
;
A
#
# COMPACT_ATOMS: atom_id res chain seq x y z
N MET A 1 48.73 21.03 -32.03
CA MET A 1 48.41 19.93 -31.09
C MET A 1 47.54 20.38 -29.88
N VAL A 2 46.78 21.49 -29.98
CA VAL A 2 45.91 21.99 -28.89
C VAL A 2 44.43 21.61 -29.14
N ILE A 3 44.02 21.58 -30.41
CA ILE A 3 42.63 21.33 -30.83
C ILE A 3 42.15 19.90 -30.46
N GLN A 4 43.03 18.89 -30.52
CA GLN A 4 42.65 17.53 -30.13
C GLN A 4 42.47 17.34 -28.61
N LYS A 5 43.18 18.11 -27.76
CA LYS A 5 42.97 18.04 -26.31
C LYS A 5 41.60 18.62 -25.92
N SER A 6 41.18 19.70 -26.58
CA SER A 6 39.85 20.28 -26.38
C SER A 6 38.72 19.33 -26.80
N PHE A 7 38.89 18.58 -27.88
CA PHE A 7 37.88 17.61 -28.35
C PHE A 7 37.72 16.43 -27.37
N VAL A 8 38.82 15.90 -26.85
CA VAL A 8 38.79 14.85 -25.81
C VAL A 8 38.13 15.37 -24.53
N TYR A 9 38.41 16.60 -24.13
CA TYR A 9 37.80 17.21 -22.94
C TYR A 9 36.28 17.39 -23.09
N LEU A 10 35.83 17.87 -24.25
CA LEU A 10 34.41 18.02 -24.56
C LEU A 10 33.69 16.66 -24.55
N LEU A 11 34.32 15.63 -25.13
CA LEU A 11 33.78 14.27 -25.14
C LEU A 11 33.66 13.70 -23.72
N THR A 12 34.66 13.95 -22.87
CA THR A 12 34.60 13.52 -21.46
C THR A 12 33.49 14.22 -20.68
N ILE A 13 33.26 15.52 -20.91
CA ILE A 13 32.15 16.25 -20.26
C ILE A 13 30.80 15.70 -20.71
N TYR A 14 30.61 15.44 -22.02
CA TYR A 14 29.38 14.87 -22.56
C TYR A 14 29.12 13.46 -22.01
N LEU A 15 30.15 12.60 -21.94
CA LEU A 15 30.01 11.25 -21.43
C LEU A 15 29.72 11.23 -19.92
N TYR A 16 30.38 12.09 -19.14
CA TYR A 16 30.14 12.21 -17.70
C TYR A 16 28.76 12.81 -17.41
N GLY A 17 28.33 13.81 -18.19
CA GLY A 17 26.98 14.37 -18.13
C GLY A 17 25.91 13.34 -18.49
N TYR A 18 26.14 12.50 -19.51
CA TYR A 18 25.25 11.41 -19.88
C TYR A 18 25.17 10.33 -18.79
N ILE A 19 26.31 9.93 -18.20
CA ILE A 19 26.37 8.98 -17.07
C ILE A 19 25.65 9.54 -15.84
N ILE A 20 25.87 10.81 -15.49
CA ILE A 20 25.13 11.49 -14.40
C ILE A 20 23.63 11.53 -14.72
N CYS A 21 23.24 11.86 -15.95
CA CYS A 21 21.83 11.91 -16.37
C CYS A 21 21.15 10.54 -16.27
N ILE A 22 21.82 9.46 -16.69
CA ILE A 22 21.36 8.07 -16.49
C ILE A 22 21.23 7.76 -15.00
N SER A 23 22.25 8.07 -14.20
CA SER A 23 22.24 7.79 -12.75
C SER A 23 21.15 8.58 -12.01
N VAL A 24 20.90 9.84 -12.40
CA VAL A 24 19.82 10.68 -11.88
C VAL A 24 18.45 10.16 -12.34
N ARG A 25 18.31 9.69 -13.59
CA ARG A 25 17.07 9.10 -14.10
C ARG A 25 16.75 7.75 -13.42
N GLU A 26 17.75 6.92 -13.11
CA GLU A 26 17.59 5.72 -12.28
C GLU A 26 17.17 6.04 -10.84
N LYS A 27 17.68 7.12 -10.24
CA LYS A 27 17.23 7.57 -8.91
C LYS A 27 15.77 8.06 -8.93
N ASN A 28 15.37 8.82 -9.93
CA ASN A 28 13.99 9.34 -10.06
C ASN A 28 12.95 8.24 -10.40
N LEU A 29 13.34 7.15 -11.06
CA LEU A 29 12.47 5.98 -11.26
C LEU A 29 12.20 5.19 -9.96
N LYS A 30 13.08 5.30 -8.95
CA LYS A 30 12.85 4.71 -7.63
C LYS A 30 11.86 5.54 -6.79
N GLU A 31 11.77 6.85 -7.02
CA GLU A 31 10.77 7.72 -6.38
C GLU A 31 9.39 7.65 -7.05
N ALA A 32 9.31 7.28 -8.34
CA ALA A 32 8.04 6.98 -9.02
C ALA A 32 7.41 5.64 -8.60
N ALA A 33 8.13 4.81 -7.84
CA ALA A 33 7.62 3.60 -7.22
C ALA A 33 7.08 3.89 -5.82
N GLN A 34 6.18 4.87 -5.69
CA GLN A 34 5.18 4.83 -4.62
C GLN A 34 4.20 3.70 -4.93
N VAL A 35 4.71 2.47 -4.94
CA VAL A 35 3.88 1.30 -4.69
C VAL A 35 3.49 1.49 -3.24
N ASN A 36 2.29 2.00 -3.00
CA ASN A 36 1.61 1.84 -1.74
C ASN A 36 1.48 0.33 -1.54
N SER A 37 2.55 -0.27 -1.01
CA SER A 37 2.71 -1.68 -0.80
C SER A 37 1.81 -1.97 0.39
N TYR A 38 0.56 -2.32 0.09
CA TYR A 38 -0.36 -2.82 1.09
C TYR A 38 0.36 -3.86 1.95
N GLU A 39 0.31 -3.69 3.27
CA GLU A 39 0.95 -4.62 4.19
C GLU A 39 0.54 -6.05 3.83
N VAL A 40 1.50 -6.99 3.81
CA VAL A 40 1.25 -8.40 3.49
C VAL A 40 0.06 -8.96 4.29
N LYS A 41 -0.14 -8.45 5.52
CA LYS A 41 -1.28 -8.76 6.38
C LYS A 41 -2.65 -8.37 5.80
N ILE A 42 -2.77 -7.19 5.17
CA ILE A 42 -4.01 -6.75 4.48
C ILE A 42 -4.26 -7.63 3.27
N ILE A 43 -3.23 -7.90 2.46
CA ILE A 43 -3.34 -8.79 1.30
C ILE A 43 -3.83 -10.18 1.74
N ASN A 44 -3.29 -10.71 2.83
CA ASN A 44 -3.73 -11.99 3.38
C ASN A 44 -5.16 -11.97 3.91
N ARG A 45 -5.68 -10.83 4.39
CA ARG A 45 -7.11 -10.69 4.76
C ARG A 45 -8.00 -10.75 3.53
N ILE A 46 -7.64 -10.04 2.46
CA ILE A 46 -8.39 -10.07 1.19
C ILE A 46 -8.39 -11.48 0.60
N LYS A 47 -7.25 -12.19 0.59
CA LYS A 47 -7.19 -13.59 0.12
C LYS A 47 -8.12 -14.52 0.89
N ARG A 48 -8.28 -14.31 2.21
CA ARG A 48 -9.24 -15.09 3.01
C ARG A 48 -10.69 -14.78 2.63
N ILE A 49 -11.03 -13.50 2.46
CA ILE A 49 -12.35 -13.06 2.03
C ILE A 49 -12.69 -13.64 0.64
N GLU A 50 -11.73 -13.63 -0.27
CA GLU A 50 -11.86 -14.25 -1.60
C GLU A 50 -12.18 -15.75 -1.49
N GLY A 51 -11.47 -16.47 -0.62
CA GLY A 51 -11.73 -17.89 -0.35
C GLY A 51 -13.14 -18.13 0.20
N GLN A 52 -13.63 -17.26 1.09
CA GLN A 52 -15.00 -17.32 1.61
C GLN A 52 -16.04 -17.12 0.50
N LEU A 53 -15.84 -16.14 -0.38
CA LEU A 53 -16.73 -15.90 -1.53
C LEU A 53 -16.78 -17.09 -2.48
N ARG A 54 -15.63 -17.72 -2.77
CA ARG A 54 -15.58 -18.97 -3.55
C ARG A 54 -16.35 -20.10 -2.87
N GLY A 55 -16.26 -20.21 -1.54
CA GLY A 55 -17.03 -21.17 -0.76
C GLY A 55 -18.54 -20.92 -0.83
N ILE A 56 -18.96 -19.66 -0.78
CA ILE A 56 -20.37 -19.26 -0.90
C ILE A 56 -20.93 -19.63 -2.28
N LEU A 57 -20.18 -19.37 -3.36
CA LEU A 57 -20.59 -19.77 -4.71
C LEU A 57 -20.84 -21.30 -4.78
N LYS A 58 -19.92 -22.10 -4.23
CA LYS A 58 -20.10 -23.56 -4.15
C LYS A 58 -21.34 -23.94 -3.33
N MET A 59 -21.63 -23.26 -2.22
CA MET A 59 -22.85 -23.49 -1.45
C MET A 59 -24.12 -23.22 -2.27
N MET A 60 -24.10 -22.20 -3.13
CA MET A 60 -25.22 -21.89 -4.02
C MET A 60 -25.38 -22.95 -5.11
N ASP A 61 -24.28 -23.39 -5.72
CA ASP A 61 -24.28 -24.47 -6.73
C ASP A 61 -24.79 -25.81 -6.15
N GLU A 62 -24.46 -26.09 -4.89
CA GLU A 62 -24.93 -27.27 -4.15
C GLU A 62 -26.38 -27.13 -3.63
N GLY A 63 -27.05 -26.00 -3.88
CA GLY A 63 -28.42 -25.76 -3.44
C GLY A 63 -28.57 -25.70 -1.92
N LYS A 64 -27.55 -25.21 -1.19
CA LYS A 64 -27.63 -25.04 0.27
C LYS A 64 -28.69 -24.01 0.65
N ASP A 65 -29.19 -24.17 1.86
CA ASP A 65 -30.23 -23.30 2.43
C ASP A 65 -29.85 -21.81 2.39
N CYS A 66 -30.82 -20.98 2.00
CA CYS A 66 -30.64 -19.54 1.84
C CYS A 66 -30.17 -18.85 3.14
N LYS A 67 -30.62 -19.30 4.32
CA LYS A 67 -30.18 -18.75 5.61
C LYS A 67 -28.70 -19.04 5.85
N ALA A 68 -28.23 -20.22 5.46
CA ALA A 68 -26.81 -20.56 5.56
C ALA A 68 -25.95 -19.69 4.63
N VAL A 69 -26.40 -19.47 3.40
CA VAL A 69 -25.73 -18.56 2.44
C VAL A 69 -25.67 -17.12 2.97
N VAL A 70 -26.79 -16.59 3.45
CA VAL A 70 -26.86 -15.22 4.03
C VAL A 70 -25.97 -15.07 5.26
N THR A 71 -25.85 -16.12 6.07
CA THR A 71 -24.95 -16.14 7.24
C THR A 71 -23.49 -16.00 6.81
N GLN A 72 -23.07 -16.73 5.77
CA GLN A 72 -21.71 -16.64 5.25
C GLN A 72 -21.43 -15.30 4.57
N LEU A 73 -22.40 -14.76 3.82
CA LEU A 73 -22.29 -13.40 3.25
C LEU A 73 -22.15 -12.34 4.34
N SER A 74 -22.88 -12.47 5.45
CA SER A 74 -22.73 -11.58 6.61
C SER A 74 -21.33 -11.66 7.22
N ALA A 75 -20.76 -12.87 7.32
CA ALA A 75 -19.38 -13.04 7.80
C ALA A 75 -18.35 -12.39 6.86
N VAL A 76 -18.55 -12.51 5.54
CA VAL A 76 -17.72 -11.82 4.54
C VAL A 76 -17.80 -10.31 4.71
N ARG A 77 -19.01 -9.76 4.84
CA ARG A 77 -19.22 -8.32 5.07
C ARG A 77 -18.45 -7.83 6.30
N SER A 78 -18.57 -8.51 7.44
CA SER A 78 -17.81 -8.16 8.64
C SER A 78 -16.29 -8.22 8.42
N GLY A 79 -15.80 -9.22 7.68
CA GLY A 79 -14.38 -9.32 7.32
C GLY A 79 -13.90 -8.15 6.45
N VAL A 80 -14.72 -7.71 5.51
CA VAL A 80 -14.46 -6.52 4.67
C VAL A 80 -14.45 -5.26 5.50
N ASP A 81 -15.49 -5.03 6.32
CA ASP A 81 -15.62 -3.84 7.17
C ASP A 81 -14.41 -3.69 8.12
N HIS A 82 -13.96 -4.79 8.72
CA HIS A 82 -12.77 -4.79 9.56
C HIS A 82 -11.49 -4.46 8.76
N THR A 83 -11.36 -5.00 7.54
CA THR A 83 -10.20 -4.73 6.69
C THR A 83 -10.15 -3.26 6.26
N ILE A 84 -11.32 -2.66 5.96
CA ILE A 84 -11.44 -1.22 5.70
C ILE A 84 -10.99 -0.42 6.92
N GLY A 85 -11.45 -0.78 8.12
CA GLY A 85 -11.03 -0.12 9.36
C GLY A 85 -9.52 -0.10 9.54
N VAL A 86 -8.86 -1.24 9.33
CA VAL A 86 -7.39 -1.34 9.41
C VAL A 86 -6.70 -0.41 8.42
N ILE A 87 -7.14 -0.36 7.15
CA ILE A 87 -6.55 0.49 6.11
C ILE A 87 -6.71 1.97 6.47
N VAL A 88 -7.92 2.37 6.89
CA VAL A 88 -8.22 3.76 7.27
C VAL A 88 -7.39 4.18 8.48
N SER A 89 -7.27 3.32 9.50
CA SER A 89 -6.41 3.59 10.66
C SER A 89 -4.95 3.77 10.26
N GLN A 90 -4.41 2.91 9.40
CA GLN A 90 -3.03 3.06 8.93
C GLN A 90 -2.80 4.40 8.20
N ASN A 91 -3.70 4.76 7.28
CA ASN A 91 -3.62 6.04 6.57
C ASN A 91 -3.74 7.24 7.53
N LEU A 92 -4.65 7.18 8.50
CA LEU A 92 -4.81 8.26 9.48
C LEU A 92 -3.56 8.45 10.33
N LYS A 93 -2.91 7.35 10.74
CA LYS A 93 -1.64 7.38 11.47
C LYS A 93 -0.55 8.08 10.65
N GLU A 94 -0.41 7.71 9.37
CA GLU A 94 0.58 8.31 8.46
C GLU A 94 0.33 9.82 8.29
N CYS A 95 -0.90 10.23 7.99
CA CYS A 95 -1.27 11.65 7.87
C CYS A 95 -0.93 12.46 9.13
N ILE A 96 -1.13 11.88 10.32
CA ILE A 96 -0.85 12.56 11.59
C ILE A 96 0.65 12.62 11.86
N LEU A 97 1.42 11.56 11.56
CA LEU A 97 2.87 11.55 11.69
C LEU A 97 3.52 12.57 10.74
N GLU A 98 3.02 12.68 9.50
CA GLU A 98 3.47 13.68 8.53
C GLU A 98 3.11 15.11 8.96
N ALA A 99 1.94 15.30 9.56
CA ALA A 99 1.49 16.60 10.05
C ALA A 99 2.19 17.04 11.35
N LYS A 100 2.84 16.14 12.10
CA LYS A 100 3.39 16.43 13.43
C LYS A 100 4.88 16.10 13.53
N SER A 101 5.71 17.13 13.36
CA SER A 101 7.03 17.18 13.99
C SER A 101 6.98 17.44 15.52
N ASN A 102 5.87 17.11 16.21
CA ASN A 102 5.66 17.38 17.64
C ASN A 102 5.04 16.16 18.36
N GLU A 103 5.77 15.64 19.35
CA GLU A 103 5.70 14.27 19.88
C GLU A 103 4.45 13.92 20.71
N ALA A 104 3.65 14.89 21.16
CA ALA A 104 2.60 14.67 22.16
C ALA A 104 1.27 14.05 21.64
N ALA A 105 1.20 13.62 20.38
CA ALA A 105 -0.06 13.29 19.73
C ALA A 105 -0.24 11.82 19.33
N ASN A 106 0.79 11.00 19.41
CA ASN A 106 0.75 9.63 18.91
C ASN A 106 -0.16 8.73 19.76
N ASP A 107 -0.15 8.90 21.08
CA ASP A 107 -0.82 7.99 22.00
C ASP A 107 -2.35 8.13 21.96
N SER A 108 -2.86 9.36 21.97
CA SER A 108 -4.32 9.62 21.87
C SER A 108 -4.91 9.19 20.53
N VAL A 109 -4.09 9.19 19.47
CA VAL A 109 -4.50 8.78 18.12
C VAL A 109 -4.51 7.26 18.01
N GLN A 110 -3.52 6.58 18.58
CA GLN A 110 -3.49 5.12 18.65
C GLN A 110 -4.71 4.57 19.39
N GLU A 111 -5.08 5.19 20.51
CA GLU A 111 -6.28 4.84 21.28
C GLU A 111 -7.57 5.07 20.48
N ALA A 112 -7.70 6.23 19.81
CA ALA A 112 -8.86 6.52 18.97
C ALA A 112 -8.99 5.54 17.77
N MET A 113 -7.87 5.15 17.17
CA MET A 113 -7.86 4.16 16.07
C MET A 113 -8.27 2.77 16.55
N GLU A 114 -7.79 2.33 17.72
CA GLU A 114 -8.20 1.06 18.31
C GLU A 114 -9.69 1.03 18.62
N LEU A 115 -10.27 2.15 19.05
CA LEU A 115 -11.71 2.29 19.26
C LEU A 115 -12.50 2.21 17.95
N LEU A 116 -12.02 2.84 16.87
CA LEU A 116 -12.66 2.76 15.55
C LEU A 116 -12.65 1.34 14.96
N VAL A 117 -11.59 0.57 15.22
CA VAL A 117 -11.49 -0.83 14.80
C VAL A 117 -12.32 -1.77 15.69
N LYS A 118 -12.48 -1.46 16.98
CA LYS A 118 -13.27 -2.25 17.94
C LYS A 118 -14.76 -1.95 17.93
N SER A 119 -15.21 -0.79 17.46
CA SER A 119 -16.63 -0.41 17.51
C SER A 119 -17.51 -1.08 16.44
N ARG A 120 -16.98 -2.04 15.67
CA ARG A 120 -17.67 -2.70 14.57
C ARG A 120 -17.51 -4.22 14.62
#